data_AF-A0A5U5NH23-F1
#
_entry.id   AF-A0A5U5NH23-F1
#
_cell.length_a   1.000
_cell.length_b   1.000
_cell.length_c   1.000
_cell.angle_alpha   90.00
_cell.angle_beta   90.00
_cell.angle_gamma   90.00
#
_symmetry.space_group_name_H-M   'P 1'
#
loop_
_entity.id
_entity.type
_entity.pdbx_description
1 polymer ?
#
loop_
_entity_poly.entity_id
_entity_poly.type
_entity_poly.pdbx_seq_one_letter_code
_entity_poly.pdbx_strand_id
1 'polypeptide(L)' 'MSSAQRVVITPGEPAGIGPDLVVQLAQRAWPIELVVCADGALLTERAAMLGLPLSLLPYSPDVPAAP' A
#
# COMPACT_ATOMS: atom_id res chain seq x y z
N MET A 1 5.67 -2.62 -24.94
CA MET A 1 5.98 -2.54 -23.50
C MET A 1 4.69 -2.19 -22.79
N SER A 2 4.14 -3.09 -21.97
CA SER A 2 2.91 -2.79 -21.22
C SER A 2 3.26 -1.78 -20.14
N SER A 3 2.64 -0.60 -20.16
CA SER A 3 2.72 0.34 -19.03
C SER A 3 2.00 -0.31 -17.85
N ALA A 4 2.67 -0.49 -16.72
CA ALA A 4 2.02 -0.95 -15.50
C ALA A 4 0.82 -0.03 -15.20
N GLN A 5 -0.25 -0.60 -14.66
CA GLN A 5 -1.44 0.15 -14.29
C GLN A 5 -1.35 0.53 -12.82
N ARG A 6 -2.04 1.62 -12.45
CA ARG A 6 -2.18 2.06 -11.06
C ARG A 6 -3.59 1.82 -10.58
N VAL A 7 -3.71 1.31 -9.36
CA VAL A 7 -4.98 1.27 -8.64
C VAL A 7 -4.81 2.00 -7.32
N VAL A 8 -5.83 2.78 -6.96
CA VAL A 8 -5.89 3.41 -5.64
C VAL A 8 -6.63 2.48 -4.67
N ILE A 9 -6.09 2.32 -3.46
CA ILE A 9 -6.72 1.61 -2.36
C ILE A 9 -6.93 2.59 -1.22
N THR A 10 -8.17 2.71 -0.77
CA THR A 10 -8.53 3.44 0.45
C THR A 10 -8.81 2.41 1.55
N PRO A 11 -7.98 2.28 2.59
CA PRO A 11 -8.16 1.26 3.63
C PRO A 11 -9.46 1.43 4.44
N GLY A 12 -10.14 2.58 4.35
CA GLY A 12 -11.37 2.84 5.07
C GLY A 12 -11.09 3.35 6.49
N GLU A 13 -11.86 2.85 7.47
CA GLU A 13 -11.80 3.30 8.86
C GLU A 13 -10.45 2.95 9.53
N PRO A 14 -9.69 3.94 10.04
CA PRO A 14 -8.38 3.73 10.68
C PRO A 14 -8.37 2.77 11.88
N ALA A 15 -9.47 2.73 12.64
CA ALA A 15 -9.63 1.83 13.79
C ALA A 15 -10.13 0.43 13.39
N GLY A 16 -10.58 0.25 12.14
CA GLY A 16 -10.99 -1.03 11.60
C GLY A 16 -9.81 -1.88 11.12
N ILE A 17 -10.13 -3.02 10.51
CA ILE A 17 -9.12 -3.98 9.99
C ILE A 17 -8.61 -3.63 8.59
N GLY A 18 -9.13 -2.58 7.96
CA GLY A 18 -8.75 -2.20 6.60
C GLY A 18 -7.25 -1.95 6.42
N PRO A 19 -6.59 -1.18 7.32
CA PRO A 19 -5.13 -1.03 7.33
C PRO A 19 -4.40 -2.38 7.40
N ASP A 20 -4.82 -3.27 8.29
CA ASP A 20 -4.23 -4.60 8.49
C ASP A 20 -4.33 -5.46 7.22
N LEU A 21 -5.47 -5.41 6.54
CA LEU A 21 -5.68 -6.11 5.27
C LEU A 21 -4.79 -5.56 4.15
N VAL A 22 -4.56 -4.25 4.11
CA VAL A 22 -3.65 -3.62 3.15
C VAL A 22 -2.19 -3.96 3.43
N VAL A 23 -1.78 -4.00 4.70
CA VAL A 23 -0.44 -4.47 5.09
C VAL A 23 -0.22 -5.92 4.68
N GLN A 24 -1.21 -6.79 4.89
CA GLN A 24 -1.16 -8.19 4.44
C GLN A 24 -1.14 -8.31 2.91
N LEU A 25 -1.89 -7.46 2.21
CA LEU A 25 -1.91 -7.41 0.74
C LEU A 25 -0.52 -7.08 0.16
N ALA A 26 0.25 -6.24 0.84
CA ALA A 26 1.59 -5.81 0.46
C ALA A 26 2.68 -6.89 0.61
N GLN A 27 2.38 -8.04 1.25
CA GLN A 27 3.35 -9.13 1.45
C GLN A 27 3.62 -9.97 0.19
N ARG A 28 2.98 -9.64 -0.93
CA ARG A 28 3.20 -10.29 -2.24
C ARG A 28 3.36 -9.25 -3.32
N ALA A 29 4.10 -9.61 -4.36
CA ALA A 29 4.20 -8.80 -5.57
C ALA A 29 2.88 -8.77 -6.34
N TRP A 30 2.60 -7.63 -6.97
CA TRP A 30 1.45 -7.42 -7.84
C TRP A 30 1.94 -7.03 -9.24
N PRO A 31 1.20 -7.30 -10.31
CA PRO A 31 1.55 -6.85 -11.66
C PRO A 31 1.16 -5.38 -11.92
N ILE A 32 0.76 -4.65 -10.88
CA ILE A 32 0.25 -3.28 -10.91
C ILE A 32 0.78 -2.51 -9.70
N GLU A 33 0.86 -1.19 -9.81
CA GLU A 33 1.23 -0.32 -8.69
C GLU A 33 0.03 -0.12 -7.76
N LEU A 34 0.21 -0.43 -6.48
CA LEU A 34 -0.78 -0.23 -5.43
C LEU A 34 -0.55 1.13 -4.75
N VAL A 35 -1.35 2.13 -5.10
CA VAL A 35 -1.29 3.45 -4.45
C VAL A 35 -2.26 3.45 -3.27
N VAL A 36 -1.74 3.47 -2.05
CA VAL A 36 -2.59 3.49 -0.84
C VAL A 36 -2.82 4.93 -0.41
N CYS A 37 -4.08 5.37 -0.45
CA CYS A 37 -4.48 6.68 0.06
C CYS A 37 -4.87 6.54 1.54
N ALA A 38 -3.90 6.74 2.42
CA ALA A 38 -4.04 6.64 3.88
C ALA A 38 -2.92 7.40 4.59
N ASP A 39 -2.98 7.45 5.91
CA ASP A 39 -1.85 7.86 6.75
C ASP A 39 -0.75 6.77 6.72
N GLY A 40 0.45 7.13 6.29
CA GLY A 40 1.59 6.21 6.23
C GLY A 40 2.11 5.80 7.61
N ALA A 41 1.96 6.64 8.64
CA ALA A 41 2.34 6.30 10.00
C ALA A 41 1.42 5.19 10.54
N LEU A 42 0.12 5.27 10.27
CA LEU A 42 -0.85 4.23 10.62
C LEU A 42 -0.47 2.88 9.99
N LEU A 43 -0.16 2.84 8.69
CA LEU A 43 0.21 1.59 8.03
C LEU A 43 1.50 0.99 8.60
N THR A 44 2.48 1.84 8.93
CA THR A 44 3.75 1.42 9.54
C THR A 44 3.54 0.86 10.95
N GLU A 45 2.72 1.52 11.77
CA GLU A 45 2.34 1.06 13.10
C GLU A 45 1.63 -0.30 13.02
N ARG A 46 0.63 -0.43 12.15
CA ARG A 46 -0.11 -1.69 11.95
C ARG A 46 0.80 -2.82 11.48
N ALA A 47 1.75 -2.54 10.57
CA ALA A 47 2.75 -3.52 10.16
C ALA A 47 3.63 -3.99 11.31
N ALA A 48 4.08 -3.06 12.17
CA ALA A 48 4.84 -3.41 13.37
C ALA A 48 4.02 -4.27 14.36
N MET A 49 2.74 -3.93 14.58
CA MET A 49 1.84 -4.72 15.44
C MET A 49 1.62 -6.15 14.92
N LEU A 50 1.53 -6.31 13.59
CA LEU A 50 1.36 -7.61 12.94
C LEU A 50 2.68 -8.39 12.77
N GLY A 51 3.83 -7.76 13.04
CA GLY A 51 5.15 -8.35 12.80
C GLY A 51 5.46 -8.56 11.31
N LEU A 52 4.87 -7.75 10.42
CA LEU A 52 5.05 -7.84 8.98
C LEU A 52 6.00 -6.73 8.48
N PRO A 53 6.93 -7.04 7.57
CA PRO A 53 7.76 -6.01 6.95
C PRO A 53 6.90 -5.13 6.04
N LEU A 54 7.15 -3.83 6.07
CA LEU A 54 6.49 -2.87 5.18
C LEU A 54 7.48 -1.75 4.80
N SER A 55 7.57 -1.47 3.51
CA SER A 55 8.24 -0.29 2.97
C SER A 55 7.22 0.54 2.21
N LEU A 56 7.07 1.80 2.59
CA LEU A 56 6.18 2.73 1.91
C LEU A 56 6.99 3.58 0.93
N LEU A 57 6.67 3.45 -0.35
CA LEU A 57 7.26 4.27 -1.40
C LEU A 57 6.41 5.54 -1.59
N PRO A 58 7.00 6.75 -1.58
CA PRO A 58 6.27 7.97 -1.84
C PRO A 58 5.62 7.93 -3.23
N TYR A 59 4.33 8.26 -3.30
CA TYR A 59 3.62 8.39 -4.57
C TYR A 59 4.07 9.66 -5.31
N SER A 60 4.31 9.54 -6.61
CA SER A 60 4.52 10.67 -7.52
C SER A 60 3.74 10.47 -8.82
N PRO A 61 2.87 11.40 -9.22
CA PRO A 61 2.13 11.31 -10.49
C PRO A 61 3.04 11.43 -11.72
N ASP A 62 4.21 12.05 -11.58
CA ASP A 62 5.15 12.31 -12.67
C ASP A 62 6.04 11.10 -13.01
N VAL A 63 6.05 10.08 -12.14
CA VAL A 63 6.82 8.85 -12.35
C VAL A 63 5.92 7.83 -13.04
N PRO A 64 6.40 7.06 -14.03
CA PRO A 64 5.64 5.94 -14.59
C PRO A 64 5.28 4.88 -13.55
N ALA A 65 4.16 4.20 -13.73
CA ALA A 65 3.73 3.16 -12.80
C ALA A 65 4.76 2.03 -12.71
N ALA A 66 5.05 1.58 -11.49
CA ALA A 66 5.93 0.47 -11.20
C ALA A 66 5.25 -0.52 -10.23
N PRO A 67 5.24 -1.83 -10.55
CA PRO A 67 4.73 -2.85 -9.63
C PRO A 67 5.60 -3.03 -8.38
#